data_AF-A0A0R0LEG7-F1
#
_entry.id   AF-A0A0R0LEG7-F1
#
_cell.length_a   1.000
_cell.length_b   1.000
_cell.length_c   1.000
_cell.angle_alpha   90.00
_cell.angle_beta   90.00
_cell.angle_gamma   90.00
#
_symmetry.space_group_name_H-M   'P 1'
#
loop_
_entity.id
_entity.type
_entity.pdbx_description
1 polymer ?
#
loop_
_entity_poly.entity_id
_entity_poly.type
_entity_poly.pdbx_seq_one_letter_code
_entity_poly.pdbx_strand_id
1 'polypeptide(L)'
;MEDVITEAAPPSRFLEEDLNIFTPPSPPLPTPFLIFPHNKLPLKPSLLIIALSPSSLALFNQTLTLTLTPLASLILPELPLSLPDHNASILPLSPDTLLAVVPFPVPPHRAHAVARTLLSIRPYSVLVLDSLDPTNFRGKLSSDEAVAFKLETSAERKMTSSEKLLGEELDYYPSGSVVDGLGAAILARCQVMNVRASLCFSWPRFDMSVVALIKGLLRRGVLRGFEFVTMNPSFPSKSFMYVVLIFCFLGATRLYASDPYLTLDYYASSCPTVFDIVRKEMECAVLSDPRNAAMIVRLHFHDCFVQGCDGSVLLDDTITLKGEKNAATNIHSLKGLGIVDKIKNIVESECPGIVSCADILTIAARDAVILVGGPYWDVPVGRKDSVTANFDLANTNLATPDESLLSIIAKFLYQGLSVTDMVALAGAHTIGMAQCKNFRSRIYGDFESTSMKNPISESHLSNLKSVCPPMGGGDNNITAMDYMTPNLFDNSFYQLLLNGEGLLNSDQEMYSSVFGIETRQLVKKYAADPLAFFRQFSESMVKMGNITNSESFFTGEVRKNCRFVNT
;
A
#
# COMPACT_ATOMS: atom_id res chain seq x y z
N MET A 1 30.00 -1.87 64.51
CA MET A 1 30.19 -0.61 63.79
C MET A 1 29.77 -0.92 62.38
N GLU A 2 28.66 -0.29 61.99
CA GLU A 2 27.72 -0.54 60.90
C GLU A 2 28.24 -1.25 59.63
N ASP A 3 27.67 -2.43 59.35
CA ASP A 3 27.57 -2.96 57.99
C ASP A 3 26.45 -2.21 57.27
N VAL A 4 26.84 -1.40 56.27
CA VAL A 4 25.91 -0.67 55.40
C VAL A 4 25.23 -1.69 54.48
N ILE A 5 24.00 -2.07 54.83
CA ILE A 5 23.06 -2.71 53.93
C ILE A 5 22.66 -1.65 52.89
N THR A 6 23.35 -1.63 51.74
CA THR A 6 22.88 -0.88 50.58
C THR A 6 21.68 -1.61 49.98
N GLU A 7 20.48 -1.21 50.39
CA GLU A 7 19.21 -1.48 49.70
C GLU A 7 19.16 -0.70 48.36
N ALA A 8 19.82 -1.21 47.33
CA ALA A 8 19.45 -0.95 45.94
C ALA A 8 20.13 -2.00 45.06
N ALA A 9 19.34 -2.90 44.47
CA ALA A 9 19.83 -3.68 43.35
C ALA A 9 20.25 -2.71 42.23
N PRO A 10 21.39 -2.91 41.55
CA PRO A 10 21.74 -2.08 40.41
C PRO A 10 20.61 -2.15 39.38
N PRO A 11 20.28 -1.06 38.67
CA PRO A 11 19.24 -1.08 37.64
C PRO A 11 19.58 -2.17 36.64
N SER A 12 18.62 -3.04 36.32
CA SER A 12 18.81 -4.11 35.34
C SER A 12 19.26 -3.47 34.04
N ARG A 13 20.53 -3.67 33.70
CA ARG A 13 21.16 -3.14 32.49
C ARG A 13 20.87 -4.11 31.35
N PHE A 14 19.60 -4.29 31.02
CA PHE A 14 19.22 -4.85 29.74
C PHE A 14 19.13 -3.65 28.79
N LEU A 15 20.18 -3.45 27.99
CA LEU A 15 20.02 -2.61 26.81
C LEU A 15 19.06 -3.33 25.86
N GLU A 16 18.26 -2.60 25.10
CA GLU A 16 17.34 -3.18 24.10
C GLU A 16 18.10 -4.05 23.07
N GLU A 17 19.40 -3.79 22.93
CA GLU A 17 20.41 -4.53 22.17
C GLU A 17 20.64 -5.96 22.72
N ASP A 18 20.60 -6.14 24.06
CA ASP A 18 20.87 -7.41 24.74
C ASP A 18 19.67 -8.36 24.72
N LEU A 19 18.46 -7.85 24.44
CA LEU A 19 17.23 -8.65 24.33
C LEU A 19 16.97 -9.13 22.88
N ASN A 20 17.57 -8.48 21.89
CA ASN A 20 17.32 -8.73 20.46
C ASN A 20 18.31 -9.70 19.79
N ILE A 21 19.31 -10.24 20.51
CA ILE A 21 20.33 -11.13 19.93
C ILE A 21 19.82 -12.54 19.53
N PHE A 22 18.64 -12.96 20.01
CA PHE A 22 18.08 -14.28 19.69
C PHE A 22 16.91 -14.25 18.71
N THR A 23 16.51 -13.07 18.24
CA THR A 23 15.45 -12.92 17.24
C THR A 23 16.03 -12.10 16.10
N PRO A 24 16.12 -12.63 14.87
CA PRO A 24 16.54 -11.83 13.72
C PRO A 24 15.68 -10.56 13.71
N PRO A 25 16.26 -9.36 13.52
CA PRO A 25 15.49 -8.12 13.49
C PRO A 25 14.33 -8.32 12.52
N SER A 26 13.10 -8.08 13.00
CA SER A 26 11.93 -8.22 12.15
C SER A 26 12.15 -7.37 10.88
N PRO A 27 11.92 -7.94 9.69
CA PRO A 27 12.16 -7.25 8.44
C PRO A 27 11.56 -5.83 8.47
N PRO A 28 12.31 -4.78 8.08
CA PRO A 28 11.83 -3.40 8.11
C PRO A 28 10.60 -3.24 7.21
N LEU A 29 9.44 -3.24 7.86
CA LEU A 29 8.17 -3.02 7.21
C LEU A 29 8.15 -1.68 6.44
N PRO A 30 7.49 -1.62 5.28
CA PRO A 30 7.47 -0.43 4.45
C PRO A 30 6.90 0.76 5.20
N THR A 31 7.49 1.92 4.96
CA THR A 31 7.08 3.14 5.64
C THR A 31 5.68 3.54 5.19
N PRO A 32 4.74 3.78 6.13
CA PRO A 32 3.46 4.37 5.80
C PRO A 32 3.66 5.72 5.10
N PHE A 33 2.78 6.06 4.17
CA PHE A 33 2.86 7.32 3.44
C PHE A 33 1.46 7.90 3.20
N LEU A 34 1.41 9.18 2.84
CA LEU A 34 0.16 9.87 2.51
C LEU A 34 0.03 9.97 1.01
N ILE A 35 -1.13 9.58 0.49
CA ILE A 35 -1.52 9.86 -0.89
C ILE A 35 -2.50 11.00 -0.92
N PHE A 36 -2.27 11.93 -1.85
CA PHE A 36 -3.10 13.11 -2.03
C PHE A 36 -3.88 12.98 -3.35
N PRO A 37 -5.22 12.98 -3.33
CA PRO A 37 -6.03 12.93 -4.55
C PRO A 37 -5.85 14.17 -5.44
N HIS A 38 -5.46 15.31 -4.85
CA HIS A 38 -5.18 16.56 -5.56
C HIS A 38 -3.80 17.07 -5.14
N ASN A 39 -3.06 17.70 -6.06
CA ASN A 39 -1.66 18.19 -5.95
C ASN A 39 -1.13 18.36 -4.52
N LYS A 40 0.14 17.96 -4.29
CA LYS A 40 0.92 18.09 -3.04
C LYS A 40 0.91 19.52 -2.47
N LEU A 41 -0.18 19.99 -1.88
CA LEU A 41 -0.21 21.23 -1.12
C LEU A 41 0.17 20.92 0.34
N PRO A 42 1.01 21.76 0.98
CA PRO A 42 1.25 21.65 2.39
C PRO A 42 -0.05 21.94 3.14
N LEU A 43 -0.70 20.91 3.67
CA LEU A 43 -1.97 21.04 4.38
C LEU A 43 -1.87 21.93 5.63
N LYS A 44 -0.76 21.84 6.39
CA LYS A 44 -0.41 22.68 7.55
C LYS A 44 -1.61 23.22 8.36
N PRO A 45 -2.48 22.36 8.89
CA PRO A 45 -3.66 22.83 9.58
C PRO A 45 -3.31 23.45 10.93
N SER A 46 -4.12 24.41 11.37
CA SER A 46 -4.04 24.95 12.73
C SER A 46 -4.30 23.86 13.77
N LEU A 47 -5.17 22.90 13.44
CA LEU A 47 -5.49 21.76 14.28
C LEU A 47 -5.65 20.47 13.46
N LEU A 48 -5.02 19.39 13.94
CA LEU A 48 -5.26 18.03 13.48
C LEU A 48 -5.93 17.22 14.59
N ILE A 49 -7.17 16.78 14.37
CA ILE A 49 -7.87 15.82 15.23
C ILE A 49 -7.61 14.41 14.69
N ILE A 50 -7.25 13.46 15.55
CA ILE A 50 -6.97 12.07 15.18
C ILE A 50 -7.92 11.15 15.95
N ALA A 51 -8.85 10.51 15.26
CA ALA A 51 -9.83 9.59 15.83
C ALA A 51 -9.33 8.14 15.72
N LEU A 52 -9.03 7.51 16.86
CA LEU A 52 -8.52 6.14 16.97
C LEU A 52 -9.52 5.20 17.66
N SER A 53 -10.25 5.69 18.67
CA SER A 53 -11.19 4.84 19.42
C SER A 53 -12.51 4.60 18.67
N PRO A 54 -13.16 3.43 18.85
CA PRO A 54 -14.49 3.16 18.29
C PRO A 54 -15.52 4.25 18.62
N SER A 55 -15.48 4.80 19.84
CA SER A 55 -16.34 5.92 20.26
C SER A 55 -16.08 7.19 19.44
N SER A 56 -14.82 7.55 19.22
CA SER A 56 -14.47 8.71 18.38
C SER A 56 -14.79 8.48 16.90
N LEU A 57 -14.58 7.27 16.39
CA LEU A 57 -14.92 6.90 15.02
C LEU A 57 -16.44 7.00 14.81
N ALA A 58 -17.25 6.45 15.71
CA ALA A 58 -18.71 6.53 15.65
C ALA A 58 -19.21 7.99 15.68
N LEU A 59 -18.56 8.86 16.44
CA LEU A 59 -18.87 10.29 16.49
C LEU A 59 -18.71 10.97 15.12
N PHE A 60 -17.67 10.61 14.37
CA PHE A 60 -17.38 11.22 13.06
C PHE A 60 -18.02 10.47 11.89
N ASN A 61 -18.34 9.18 12.01
CA ASN A 61 -18.87 8.37 10.92
C ASN A 61 -20.16 8.94 10.32
N GLN A 62 -21.00 9.57 11.15
CA GLN A 62 -22.25 10.20 10.69
C GLN A 62 -22.06 11.55 9.98
N THR A 63 -20.97 12.26 10.25
CA THR A 63 -20.60 13.47 9.51
C THR A 63 -19.94 13.16 8.16
N LEU A 64 -19.40 11.96 7.99
CA LEU A 64 -18.59 11.57 6.84
C LEU A 64 -19.41 10.96 5.69
N THR A 65 -20.60 10.43 5.96
CA THR A 65 -21.41 9.70 4.98
C THR A 65 -22.03 10.55 3.87
N LEU A 66 -21.84 11.88 3.83
CA LEU A 66 -22.58 12.72 2.87
C LEU A 66 -21.80 13.71 1.98
N THR A 67 -20.60 14.22 2.30
CA THR A 67 -20.07 15.35 1.49
C THR A 67 -18.56 15.58 1.41
N LEU A 68 -17.72 14.88 2.18
CA LEU A 68 -16.30 15.26 2.29
C LEU A 68 -15.38 14.31 1.51
N THR A 69 -14.79 14.82 0.43
CA THR A 69 -13.67 14.16 -0.25
C THR A 69 -12.42 14.23 0.63
N PRO A 70 -11.74 13.11 0.91
CA PRO A 70 -10.51 13.13 1.70
C PRO A 70 -9.44 13.99 1.01
N LEU A 71 -8.74 14.81 1.78
CA LEU A 71 -7.61 15.61 1.32
C LEU A 71 -6.33 14.78 1.18
N ALA A 72 -6.22 13.72 1.97
CA ALA A 72 -5.18 12.72 1.85
C ALA A 72 -5.67 11.40 2.44
N SER A 73 -5.05 10.29 2.04
CA SER A 73 -5.23 8.98 2.65
C SER A 73 -3.90 8.45 3.13
N LEU A 74 -3.83 8.06 4.41
CA LEU A 74 -2.72 7.30 4.97
C LEU A 74 -2.85 5.85 4.51
N ILE A 75 -1.80 5.39 3.85
CA ILE A 75 -1.65 4.02 3.39
C ILE A 75 -0.63 3.30 4.27
N LEU A 76 -1.04 2.14 4.77
CA LEU A 76 -0.14 1.13 5.32
C LEU A 76 0.02 0.07 4.22
N PRO A 77 1.15 0.06 3.51
CA PRO A 77 1.29 -0.73 2.28
C PRO A 77 1.01 -2.23 2.47
N GLU A 78 1.23 -2.75 3.68
CA GLU A 78 1.02 -4.14 4.04
C GLU A 78 -0.44 -4.54 4.31
N LEU A 79 -1.38 -3.58 4.37
CA LEU A 79 -2.79 -3.87 4.66
C LEU A 79 -3.63 -3.92 3.38
N PRO A 80 -4.53 -4.93 3.23
CA PRO A 80 -5.40 -5.04 2.06
C PRO A 80 -6.38 -3.87 1.98
N LEU A 81 -6.37 -3.13 0.87
CA LEU A 81 -7.28 -2.00 0.66
C LEU A 81 -8.66 -2.40 0.12
N SER A 82 -8.83 -3.69 -0.21
CA SER A 82 -10.10 -4.29 -0.63
C SER A 82 -11.13 -4.34 0.50
N LEU A 83 -10.69 -4.31 1.77
CA LEU A 83 -11.57 -4.24 2.93
C LEU A 83 -11.83 -2.77 3.31
N PRO A 84 -13.09 -2.39 3.61
CA PRO A 84 -13.51 -1.01 3.80
C PRO A 84 -12.84 -0.30 5.00
N ASP A 85 -12.25 -1.03 5.93
CA ASP A 85 -11.74 -0.51 7.21
C ASP A 85 -10.21 -0.49 7.31
N HIS A 86 -9.48 -0.60 6.19
CA HIS A 86 -7.99 -0.65 6.20
C HIS A 86 -7.30 0.59 5.65
N ASN A 87 -8.04 1.67 5.41
CA ASN A 87 -7.46 2.96 5.05
C ASN A 87 -7.76 4.03 6.10
N ALA A 88 -6.83 4.95 6.27
CA ALA A 88 -7.01 6.06 7.19
C ALA A 88 -7.15 7.34 6.39
N SER A 89 -8.26 8.05 6.55
CA SER A 89 -8.59 9.21 5.72
C SER A 89 -8.32 10.51 6.48
N ILE A 90 -7.70 11.49 5.82
CA ILE A 90 -7.53 12.86 6.31
C ILE A 90 -8.55 13.75 5.62
N LEU A 91 -9.46 14.32 6.39
CA LEU A 91 -10.65 15.00 5.92
C LEU A 91 -10.67 16.45 6.46
N PRO A 92 -11.16 17.43 5.67
CA PRO A 92 -11.35 18.79 6.16
C PRO A 92 -12.62 18.86 7.00
N LEU A 93 -12.51 19.23 8.29
CA LEU A 93 -13.66 19.60 9.12
C LEU A 93 -13.99 21.09 9.00
N SER A 94 -12.95 21.91 8.83
CA SER A 94 -13.04 23.35 8.56
C SER A 94 -11.80 23.78 7.76
N PRO A 95 -11.71 25.03 7.27
CA PRO A 95 -10.53 25.50 6.53
C PRO A 95 -9.20 25.31 7.28
N ASP A 96 -9.24 25.36 8.63
CA ASP A 96 -8.06 25.31 9.48
C ASP A 96 -7.95 24.01 10.31
N THR A 97 -8.97 23.14 10.26
CA THR A 97 -9.03 21.91 11.07
C THR A 97 -9.20 20.68 10.20
N LEU A 98 -8.28 19.73 10.37
CA LEU A 98 -8.34 18.42 9.72
C LEU A 98 -8.68 17.32 10.72
N LEU A 99 -9.34 16.28 10.22
CA LEU A 99 -9.63 15.04 10.93
C LEU A 99 -8.92 13.90 10.23
N ALA A 100 -8.01 13.20 10.93
CA ALA A 100 -7.51 11.90 10.53
C ALA A 100 -8.36 10.81 11.21
N VAL A 101 -9.04 10.01 10.41
CA VAL A 101 -9.82 8.84 10.86
C VAL A 101 -8.97 7.60 10.65
N VAL A 102 -8.67 6.85 11.71
CA VAL A 102 -7.90 5.59 11.63
C VAL A 102 -8.81 4.44 12.12
N PRO A 103 -9.56 3.79 11.22
CA PRO A 103 -10.60 2.82 11.60
C PRO A 103 -10.08 1.43 11.98
N PHE A 104 -8.76 1.21 11.94
CA PHE A 104 -8.11 -0.06 12.22
C PHE A 104 -7.09 0.05 13.35
N PRO A 105 -6.86 -1.05 14.11
CA PRO A 105 -5.80 -1.08 15.10
C PRO A 105 -4.42 -1.00 14.40
N VAL A 106 -3.55 -0.11 14.88
CA VAL A 106 -2.16 -0.03 14.44
C VAL A 106 -1.28 -0.82 15.40
N PRO A 107 -0.55 -1.86 14.92
CA PRO A 107 0.34 -2.63 15.78
C PRO A 107 1.37 -1.74 16.49
N PRO A 108 1.76 -2.04 17.75
CA PRO A 108 2.69 -1.19 18.51
C PRO A 108 4.00 -0.90 17.78
N HIS A 109 4.57 -1.90 17.08
CA HIS A 109 5.80 -1.74 16.30
C HIS A 109 5.65 -0.81 15.08
N ARG A 110 4.42 -0.51 14.64
CA ARG A 110 4.12 0.43 13.54
C ARG A 110 3.74 1.82 14.01
N ALA A 111 3.37 1.98 15.27
CA ALA A 111 2.85 3.22 15.82
C ALA A 111 3.75 4.42 15.54
N HIS A 112 5.08 4.26 15.65
CA HIS A 112 6.04 5.35 15.44
C HIS A 112 6.15 5.79 13.98
N ALA A 113 6.12 4.83 13.04
CA ALA A 113 6.16 5.11 11.62
C ALA A 113 4.86 5.82 11.18
N VAL A 114 3.70 5.31 11.61
CA VAL A 114 2.41 5.93 11.32
C VAL A 114 2.30 7.34 11.91
N ALA A 115 2.74 7.53 13.17
CA ALA A 115 2.78 8.84 13.80
C ALA A 115 3.65 9.85 13.03
N ARG A 116 4.83 9.42 12.56
CA ARG A 116 5.71 10.25 11.74
C ARG A 116 5.03 10.66 10.43
N THR A 117 4.32 9.74 9.79
CA THR A 117 3.62 9.98 8.53
C THR A 117 2.43 10.92 8.71
N LEU A 118 1.58 10.72 9.71
CA LEU A 118 0.45 11.61 10.01
C LEU A 118 0.92 13.04 10.34
N LEU A 119 2.03 13.18 11.07
CA LEU A 119 2.59 14.49 11.43
C LEU A 119 3.44 15.13 10.32
N SER A 120 3.63 14.46 9.19
CA SER A 120 4.35 15.02 8.03
C SER A 120 3.64 16.23 7.42
N ILE A 121 2.33 16.35 7.64
CA ILE A 121 1.51 17.51 7.23
C ILE A 121 1.77 18.77 8.08
N ARG A 122 2.58 18.66 9.14
CA ARG A 122 3.02 19.74 10.03
C ARG A 122 1.87 20.56 10.64
N PRO A 123 0.97 19.93 11.42
CA PRO A 123 -0.09 20.66 12.12
C PRO A 123 0.49 21.57 13.22
N TYR A 124 -0.18 22.68 13.50
CA TYR A 124 0.21 23.59 14.60
C TYR A 124 -0.18 23.03 15.98
N SER A 125 -1.33 22.37 16.05
CA SER A 125 -1.79 21.65 17.23
C SER A 125 -2.42 20.30 16.88
N VAL A 126 -2.37 19.34 17.81
CA VAL A 126 -2.87 17.97 17.60
C VAL A 126 -3.74 17.51 18.76
N LEU A 127 -4.94 17.02 18.47
CA LEU A 127 -5.80 16.35 19.44
C LEU A 127 -5.97 14.89 19.03
N VAL A 128 -5.62 13.96 19.91
CA VAL A 128 -5.80 12.52 19.67
C VAL A 128 -6.91 11.99 20.57
N LEU A 129 -7.83 11.20 19.99
CA LEU A 129 -8.97 10.58 20.67
C LEU A 129 -8.80 9.06 20.66
N ASP A 130 -8.47 8.49 21.81
CA ASP A 130 -8.16 7.07 21.97
C ASP A 130 -9.00 6.43 23.10
N SER A 131 -8.93 5.11 23.19
CA SER A 131 -9.62 4.31 24.22
C SER A 131 -8.60 3.73 25.19
N LEU A 132 -8.98 3.68 26.46
CA LEU A 132 -8.20 3.03 27.50
C LEU A 132 -8.10 1.52 27.26
N ASP A 133 -6.90 0.97 27.42
CA ASP A 133 -6.72 -0.47 27.64
C ASP A 133 -6.70 -0.74 29.15
N PRO A 134 -7.69 -1.48 29.69
CA PRO A 134 -7.79 -1.74 31.12
C PRO A 134 -6.63 -2.60 31.64
N THR A 135 -5.92 -3.33 30.77
CA THR A 135 -4.72 -4.08 31.16
C THR A 135 -3.53 -3.19 31.48
N ASN A 136 -3.49 -1.98 30.91
CA ASN A 136 -2.42 -1.00 31.09
C ASN A 136 -2.74 0.05 32.17
N PHE A 137 -3.91 -0.02 32.81
CA PHE A 137 -4.40 0.97 33.77
C PHE A 137 -4.22 0.50 35.22
N ARG A 138 -3.45 1.26 36.02
CA ARG A 138 -3.31 1.04 37.47
C ARG A 138 -4.49 1.68 38.22
N GLY A 139 -5.66 1.08 38.11
CA GLY A 139 -6.86 1.49 38.84
C GLY A 139 -8.03 0.54 38.61
N LYS A 140 -9.16 0.78 39.28
CA LYS A 140 -10.42 0.07 39.01
C LYS A 140 -11.30 0.96 38.15
N LEU A 141 -11.70 0.46 36.98
CA LEU A 141 -12.66 1.10 36.10
C LEU A 141 -13.93 0.25 36.06
N SER A 142 -15.08 0.86 36.36
CA SER A 142 -16.38 0.20 36.19
C SER A 142 -16.79 0.20 34.72
N SER A 143 -17.43 -0.86 34.23
CA SER A 143 -18.02 -0.87 32.88
C SER A 143 -19.16 0.14 32.72
N ASP A 144 -19.78 0.52 33.84
CA ASP A 144 -21.00 1.32 33.87
C ASP A 144 -20.72 2.83 33.96
N GLU A 145 -19.44 3.20 34.13
CA GLU A 145 -19.00 4.59 34.22
C GLU A 145 -18.32 5.05 32.93
N ALA A 146 -18.82 6.14 32.36
CA ALA A 146 -18.18 6.82 31.24
C ALA A 146 -17.19 7.87 31.76
N VAL A 147 -15.89 7.61 31.58
CA VAL A 147 -14.81 8.49 32.06
C VAL A 147 -13.82 8.80 30.96
N ALA A 148 -13.11 9.92 31.11
CA ALA A 148 -12.04 10.30 30.21
C ALA A 148 -10.88 10.94 30.97
N PHE A 149 -9.66 10.72 30.46
CA PHE A 149 -8.41 11.23 31.02
C PHE A 149 -7.56 11.87 29.93
N LYS A 150 -6.66 12.79 30.31
CA LYS A 150 -5.78 13.48 29.36
C LYS A 150 -4.28 13.28 29.62
N LEU A 151 -3.52 13.32 28.52
CA LEU A 151 -2.09 13.59 28.50
C LEU A 151 -1.79 14.76 27.58
N GLU A 152 -0.74 15.52 27.87
CA GLU A 152 -0.40 16.76 27.16
C GLU A 152 1.10 16.85 26.91
N THR A 153 1.48 17.52 25.82
CA THR A 153 2.88 17.93 25.61
C THR A 153 3.23 19.10 26.51
N SER A 154 4.53 19.32 26.74
CA SER A 154 5.02 20.50 27.50
C SER A 154 4.65 21.82 26.83
N ALA A 155 4.50 21.84 25.50
CA ALA A 155 4.03 23.01 24.76
C ALA A 155 2.56 23.31 25.10
N GLU A 156 1.72 22.28 25.19
CA GLU A 156 0.30 22.44 25.54
C GLU A 156 0.10 22.82 27.02
N ARG A 157 0.88 22.23 27.95
CA ARG A 157 0.81 22.56 29.39
C ARG A 157 1.06 24.03 29.72
N LYS A 158 1.84 24.74 28.88
CA LYS A 158 2.18 26.17 29.06
C LYS A 158 1.06 27.12 28.65
N MET A 159 0.01 26.62 27.98
CA MET A 159 -1.09 27.43 27.50
C MET A 159 -2.04 27.81 28.65
N THR A 160 -2.73 28.94 28.51
CA THR A 160 -3.76 29.34 29.46
C THR A 160 -4.94 28.38 29.43
N SER A 161 -5.69 28.26 30.53
CA SER A 161 -6.81 27.30 30.63
C SER A 161 -7.85 27.44 29.51
N SER A 162 -8.06 28.66 28.98
CA SER A 162 -8.96 28.93 27.85
C SER A 162 -8.41 28.52 26.49
N GLU A 163 -7.10 28.37 26.36
CA GLU A 163 -6.41 28.02 25.11
C GLU A 163 -6.10 26.52 25.00
N LYS A 164 -6.16 25.78 26.12
CA LYS A 164 -5.92 24.33 26.14
C LYS A 164 -6.99 23.57 25.34
N LEU A 165 -6.57 22.60 24.54
CA LEU A 165 -7.45 21.81 23.67
C LEU A 165 -8.58 21.09 24.42
N LEU A 166 -8.29 20.53 25.60
CA LEU A 166 -9.25 19.78 26.43
C LEU A 166 -9.67 20.52 27.71
N GLY A 167 -9.20 21.75 27.92
CA GLY A 167 -9.46 22.52 29.14
C GLY A 167 -8.88 21.89 30.42
N GLU A 168 -9.30 22.40 31.59
CA GLU A 168 -8.89 21.91 32.92
C GLU A 168 -9.87 20.88 33.51
N GLU A 169 -11.02 20.65 32.87
CA GLU A 169 -12.09 19.78 33.38
C GLU A 169 -11.74 18.28 33.35
N LEU A 170 -10.77 17.87 32.51
CA LEU A 170 -10.33 16.48 32.42
C LEU A 170 -9.18 16.20 33.38
N ASP A 171 -9.28 15.11 34.13
CA ASP A 171 -8.19 14.63 34.97
C ASP A 171 -7.01 14.13 34.14
N TYR A 172 -5.80 14.33 34.66
CA TYR A 172 -4.59 13.78 34.05
C TYR A 172 -4.57 12.25 34.18
N TYR A 173 -4.05 11.60 33.15
CA TYR A 173 -3.89 10.14 33.14
C TYR A 173 -3.04 9.69 34.36
N PRO A 174 -3.47 8.68 35.15
CA PRO A 174 -2.83 8.34 36.41
C PRO A 174 -1.36 7.94 36.26
N SER A 175 -0.51 8.48 37.13
CA SER A 175 0.91 8.13 37.20
C SER A 175 1.10 6.64 37.50
N GLY A 176 1.99 5.98 36.75
CA GLY A 176 2.27 4.55 36.92
C GLY A 176 1.40 3.60 36.08
N SER A 177 0.43 4.14 35.33
CA SER A 177 -0.24 3.41 34.24
C SER A 177 0.63 3.44 32.98
N VAL A 178 0.54 2.41 32.16
CA VAL A 178 1.27 2.30 30.88
C VAL A 178 0.44 2.93 29.78
N VAL A 179 1.12 3.59 28.84
CA VAL A 179 0.52 4.23 27.67
C VAL A 179 1.29 3.77 26.46
N ASP A 180 0.63 3.03 25.58
CA ASP A 180 1.21 2.42 24.39
C ASP A 180 0.36 2.69 23.15
N GLY A 181 0.76 2.08 22.02
CA GLY A 181 0.04 2.20 20.76
C GLY A 181 0.23 3.53 20.03
N LEU A 182 -0.65 3.77 19.04
CA LEU A 182 -0.54 4.90 18.12
C LEU A 182 -0.74 6.25 18.82
N GLY A 183 -1.69 6.36 19.75
CA GLY A 183 -1.93 7.61 20.47
C GLY A 183 -0.70 8.06 21.26
N ALA A 184 -0.04 7.13 21.95
CA ALA A 184 1.21 7.36 22.66
C ALA A 184 2.32 7.83 21.71
N ALA A 185 2.49 7.15 20.56
CA ALA A 185 3.53 7.47 19.58
C ALA A 185 3.33 8.87 18.96
N ILE A 186 2.09 9.27 18.67
CA ILE A 186 1.77 10.61 18.17
C ILE A 186 2.13 11.67 19.20
N LEU A 187 1.70 11.49 20.46
CA LEU A 187 1.95 12.45 21.52
C LEU A 187 3.46 12.61 21.78
N ALA A 188 4.19 11.50 21.86
CA ALA A 188 5.64 11.49 22.01
C ALA A 188 6.35 12.21 20.84
N ARG A 189 5.89 12.00 19.60
CA ARG A 189 6.46 12.69 18.43
C ARG A 189 6.16 14.18 18.46
N CYS A 190 4.96 14.60 18.86
CA CYS A 190 4.62 16.01 19.06
C CYS A 190 5.49 16.66 20.14
N GLN A 191 5.76 15.95 21.25
CA GLN A 191 6.65 16.41 22.31
C GLN A 191 8.06 16.68 21.79
N VAL A 192 8.62 15.77 20.97
CA VAL A 192 9.94 15.93 20.35
C VAL A 192 9.95 17.08 19.34
N MET A 193 8.87 17.27 18.59
CA MET A 193 8.73 18.36 17.61
C MET A 193 8.35 19.71 18.24
N ASN A 194 8.17 19.78 19.56
CA ASN A 194 7.65 20.95 20.28
C ASN A 194 6.30 21.46 19.71
N VAL A 195 5.44 20.52 19.30
CA VAL A 195 4.07 20.79 18.82
C VAL A 195 3.10 20.70 19.99
N ARG A 196 2.13 21.61 20.03
CA ARG A 196 1.02 21.60 20.99
C ARG A 196 0.16 20.35 20.77
N ALA A 197 0.05 19.46 21.76
CA ALA A 197 -0.80 18.30 21.60
C ALA A 197 -1.42 17.79 22.90
N SER A 198 -2.63 17.24 22.77
CA SER A 198 -3.37 16.53 23.83
C SER A 198 -3.81 15.16 23.33
N LEU A 199 -3.76 14.16 24.21
CA LEU A 199 -4.27 12.81 24.00
C LEU A 199 -5.37 12.55 25.03
N CYS A 200 -6.58 12.27 24.56
CA CYS A 200 -7.76 11.96 25.36
C CYS A 200 -8.00 10.45 25.34
N PHE A 201 -7.95 9.80 26.50
CA PHE A 201 -8.32 8.41 26.67
C PHE A 201 -9.74 8.30 27.22
N SER A 202 -10.58 7.52 26.57
CA SER A 202 -11.97 7.29 26.97
C SER A 202 -12.22 5.85 27.42
N TRP A 203 -13.15 5.67 28.35
CA TRP A 203 -13.58 4.37 28.86
C TRP A 203 -15.09 4.36 29.13
N PRO A 204 -15.81 3.25 28.85
CA PRO A 204 -15.34 2.03 28.16
C PRO A 204 -15.01 2.26 26.68
N ARG A 205 -14.37 1.27 26.03
CA ARG A 205 -13.90 1.37 24.64
C ARG A 205 -15.00 1.82 23.66
N PHE A 206 -16.24 1.36 23.88
CA PHE A 206 -17.42 1.83 23.15
C PHE A 206 -18.65 1.86 24.07
N ASP A 207 -19.23 3.04 24.26
CA ASP A 207 -20.55 3.24 24.88
C ASP A 207 -21.15 4.58 24.40
N MET A 208 -22.48 4.67 24.34
CA MET A 208 -23.15 5.90 23.89
C MET A 208 -22.91 7.08 24.83
N SER A 209 -22.75 6.83 26.14
CA SER A 209 -22.41 7.84 27.13
C SER A 209 -21.00 8.38 26.91
N VAL A 210 -20.07 7.54 26.45
CA VAL A 210 -18.70 7.95 26.07
C VAL A 210 -18.72 8.80 24.80
N VAL A 211 -19.50 8.41 23.79
CA VAL A 211 -19.68 9.21 22.57
C VAL A 211 -20.22 10.60 22.93
N ALA A 212 -21.22 10.67 23.82
CA ALA A 212 -21.78 11.93 24.31
C ALA A 212 -20.76 12.77 25.09
N LEU A 213 -19.93 12.14 25.94
CA LEU A 213 -18.85 12.79 26.69
C LEU A 213 -17.83 13.44 25.74
N ILE A 214 -17.30 12.67 24.78
CA ILE A 214 -16.32 13.17 23.79
C ILE A 214 -16.93 14.32 22.96
N LYS A 215 -18.19 14.17 22.52
CA LYS A 215 -18.92 15.23 21.80
C LYS A 215 -19.02 16.52 22.63
N GLY A 216 -19.30 16.40 23.93
CA GLY A 216 -19.38 17.52 24.86
C GLY A 216 -18.03 18.24 25.07
N LEU A 217 -16.92 17.49 25.09
CA LEU A 217 -15.56 18.03 25.16
C LEU A 217 -15.20 18.79 23.89
N LEU A 218 -15.42 18.18 22.72
CA LEU A 218 -15.11 18.78 21.43
C LEU A 218 -15.89 20.07 21.20
N ARG A 219 -17.20 20.11 21.52
CA ARG A 219 -18.03 21.31 21.33
C ARG A 219 -17.57 22.51 22.17
N ARG A 220 -17.06 22.27 23.38
CA ARG A 220 -16.65 23.34 24.30
C ARG A 220 -15.25 23.86 24.00
N GLY A 221 -14.31 22.93 23.78
CA GLY A 221 -12.90 23.26 23.60
C GLY A 221 -12.54 23.62 22.17
N VAL A 222 -12.93 22.79 21.21
CA VAL A 222 -12.18 22.64 19.96
C VAL A 222 -13.00 22.97 18.72
N LEU A 223 -14.23 22.48 18.66
CA LEU A 223 -15.14 22.56 17.52
C LEU A 223 -16.38 23.39 17.88
N ARG A 224 -16.16 24.63 18.35
CA ARG A 224 -17.25 25.56 18.68
C ARG A 224 -18.07 25.86 17.42
N GLY A 225 -19.36 25.52 17.44
CA GLY A 225 -20.28 25.74 16.32
C GLY A 225 -20.34 24.58 15.30
N PHE A 226 -19.58 23.50 15.49
CA PHE A 226 -19.69 22.32 14.62
C PHE A 226 -20.96 21.52 14.96
N GLU A 227 -21.88 21.40 14.00
CA GLU A 227 -23.09 20.60 14.14
C GLU A 227 -22.80 19.11 13.94
N PHE A 228 -22.49 18.44 15.04
CA PHE A 228 -22.52 16.98 15.09
C PHE A 228 -23.96 16.49 14.93
N VAL A 229 -24.27 15.87 13.79
CA VAL A 229 -25.56 15.21 13.53
C VAL A 229 -25.89 14.29 14.70
N THR A 230 -27.08 14.46 15.28
CA THR A 230 -27.55 13.65 16.40
C THR A 230 -28.23 12.39 15.89
N MET A 231 -27.80 11.23 16.37
CA MET A 231 -28.57 10.00 16.27
C MET A 231 -29.97 10.21 16.87
N ASN A 232 -30.99 10.19 16.02
CA ASN A 232 -32.25 9.59 16.43
C ASN A 232 -32.02 8.07 16.46
N PRO A 233 -32.28 7.39 17.59
CA PRO A 233 -32.30 5.93 17.60
C PRO A 233 -33.60 5.49 16.91
N SER A 234 -33.67 5.62 15.59
CA SER A 234 -34.59 4.79 14.82
C SER A 234 -33.95 3.41 14.74
N PHE A 235 -34.23 2.60 15.77
CA PHE A 235 -34.08 1.15 15.71
C PHE A 235 -34.64 0.67 14.36
N PRO A 236 -33.86 0.03 13.49
CA PRO A 236 -34.47 -0.82 12.48
C PRO A 236 -35.21 -1.91 13.26
N SER A 237 -36.50 -2.05 12.96
CA SER A 237 -37.35 -3.05 13.59
C SER A 237 -36.71 -4.43 13.48
N LYS A 238 -36.92 -5.24 14.53
CA LYS A 238 -36.41 -6.61 14.70
C LYS A 238 -37.02 -7.63 13.72
N SER A 239 -37.33 -7.23 12.49
CA SER A 239 -38.12 -8.03 11.54
C SER A 239 -37.41 -8.42 10.25
N PHE A 240 -36.10 -8.16 10.09
CA PHE A 240 -35.34 -8.64 8.91
C PHE A 240 -34.33 -9.77 9.21
N MET A 241 -34.28 -10.26 10.44
CA MET A 241 -33.34 -11.31 10.88
C MET A 241 -33.86 -12.75 10.68
N TYR A 242 -34.95 -12.94 9.93
CA TYR A 242 -35.54 -14.27 9.68
C TYR A 242 -35.75 -14.62 8.19
N VAL A 243 -35.40 -13.73 7.25
CA VAL A 243 -35.62 -13.99 5.80
C VAL A 243 -34.34 -14.37 5.05
N VAL A 244 -33.16 -14.14 5.64
CA VAL A 244 -31.87 -14.54 5.04
C VAL A 244 -31.47 -15.98 5.41
N LEU A 245 -32.06 -16.58 6.45
CA LEU A 245 -31.77 -17.95 6.89
C LEU A 245 -32.50 -19.06 6.10
N ILE A 246 -33.47 -18.73 5.25
CA ILE A 246 -34.26 -19.72 4.49
C ILE A 246 -33.82 -19.84 3.01
N PHE A 247 -33.06 -18.88 2.48
CA PHE A 247 -32.48 -18.99 1.12
C PHE A 247 -31.12 -19.69 1.07
N CYS A 248 -30.51 -20.03 2.20
CA CYS A 248 -29.22 -20.75 2.25
C CYS A 248 -29.35 -22.29 2.30
N PHE A 249 -30.55 -22.86 2.32
CA PHE A 249 -30.74 -24.31 2.45
C PHE A 249 -31.25 -25.04 1.19
N LEU A 250 -31.43 -24.34 0.06
CA LEU A 250 -31.98 -24.93 -1.18
C LEU A 250 -31.07 -24.79 -2.42
N GLY A 251 -29.82 -24.36 -2.25
CA GLY A 251 -28.81 -24.26 -3.32
C GLY A 251 -27.67 -25.27 -3.25
N ALA A 252 -27.76 -26.29 -2.39
CA ALA A 252 -26.72 -27.30 -2.21
C ALA A 252 -26.73 -28.37 -3.32
N THR A 253 -26.68 -27.94 -4.58
CA THR A 253 -26.08 -28.75 -5.65
C THR A 253 -24.66 -28.26 -5.81
N ARG A 254 -23.74 -28.84 -5.00
CA ARG A 254 -22.32 -28.78 -5.32
C ARG A 254 -22.13 -29.55 -6.62
N LEU A 255 -22.19 -28.83 -7.73
CA LEU A 255 -21.32 -29.14 -8.86
C LEU A 255 -19.93 -29.29 -8.25
N TYR A 256 -19.27 -30.42 -8.51
CA TYR A 256 -17.84 -30.58 -8.25
C TYR A 256 -17.13 -29.47 -9.04
N ALA A 257 -17.00 -28.30 -8.44
CA ALA A 257 -15.97 -27.36 -8.83
C ALA A 257 -14.68 -28.12 -8.55
N SER A 258 -13.92 -28.41 -9.62
CA SER A 258 -12.53 -28.81 -9.46
C SER A 258 -11.91 -27.84 -8.44
N ASP A 259 -11.28 -28.37 -7.38
CA ASP A 259 -10.60 -27.50 -6.41
C ASP A 259 -9.78 -26.47 -7.17
N PRO A 260 -9.93 -25.17 -6.85
CA PRO A 260 -9.17 -24.13 -7.54
C PRO A 260 -7.70 -24.48 -7.42
N TYR A 261 -7.00 -24.53 -8.57
CA TYR A 261 -5.58 -24.92 -8.61
C TYR A 261 -4.69 -24.06 -7.71
N LEU A 262 -5.14 -22.85 -7.38
CA LEU A 262 -4.45 -21.89 -6.53
C LEU A 262 -5.28 -21.56 -5.30
N THR A 263 -4.65 -21.59 -4.12
CA THR A 263 -5.28 -21.22 -2.84
C THR A 263 -4.34 -20.32 -2.03
N LEU A 264 -4.86 -19.66 -1.00
CA LEU A 264 -4.04 -18.80 -0.12
C LEU A 264 -3.20 -19.61 0.88
N ASP A 265 -3.62 -20.84 1.16
CA ASP A 265 -3.07 -21.71 2.21
C ASP A 265 -2.27 -22.91 1.67
N TYR A 266 -2.01 -22.96 0.35
CA TYR A 266 -1.30 -24.07 -0.31
C TYR A 266 0.01 -24.47 0.38
N TYR A 267 0.79 -23.47 0.85
CA TYR A 267 2.06 -23.68 1.54
C TYR A 267 1.97 -23.67 3.07
N ALA A 268 0.79 -23.50 3.66
CA ALA A 268 0.64 -23.30 5.11
C ALA A 268 1.16 -24.47 5.95
N SER A 269 1.08 -25.70 5.44
CA SER A 269 1.59 -26.91 6.13
C SER A 269 2.97 -27.37 5.64
N SER A 270 3.34 -27.05 4.40
CA SER A 270 4.53 -27.59 3.73
C SER A 270 5.72 -26.63 3.73
N CYS A 271 5.47 -25.31 3.66
CA CYS A 271 6.50 -24.28 3.77
C CYS A 271 5.91 -23.00 4.40
N PRO A 272 5.58 -23.01 5.71
CA PRO A 272 4.90 -21.90 6.37
C PRO A 272 5.70 -20.59 6.36
N THR A 273 7.02 -20.65 6.15
CA THR A 273 7.93 -19.50 6.17
C THR A 273 8.12 -18.82 4.81
N VAL A 274 7.53 -19.36 3.72
CA VAL A 274 7.79 -18.89 2.35
C VAL A 274 7.53 -17.39 2.18
N PHE A 275 6.39 -16.89 2.66
CA PHE A 275 6.01 -15.48 2.51
C PHE A 275 6.96 -14.55 3.28
N ASP A 276 7.46 -14.97 4.44
CA ASP A 276 8.41 -14.19 5.22
C ASP A 276 9.81 -14.16 4.58
N ILE A 277 10.26 -15.29 4.03
CA ILE A 277 11.54 -15.38 3.32
C ILE A 277 11.52 -14.46 2.09
N VAL A 278 10.49 -14.58 1.25
CA VAL A 278 10.37 -13.76 0.03
C VAL A 278 10.35 -12.27 0.39
N ARG A 279 9.52 -11.88 1.37
CA ARG A 279 9.42 -10.49 1.83
C ARG A 279 10.76 -9.95 2.30
N LYS A 280 11.46 -10.68 3.16
CA LYS A 280 12.76 -10.25 3.72
C LYS A 280 13.81 -10.00 2.64
N GLU A 281 13.89 -10.89 1.66
CA GLU A 281 14.84 -10.75 0.56
C GLU A 281 14.45 -9.62 -0.39
N MET A 282 13.15 -9.41 -0.63
CA MET A 282 12.65 -8.28 -1.38
C MET A 282 12.91 -6.95 -0.68
N GLU A 283 12.77 -6.88 0.65
CA GLU A 283 13.15 -5.71 1.45
C GLU A 283 14.62 -5.37 1.26
N CYS A 284 15.51 -6.36 1.36
CA CYS A 284 16.94 -6.15 1.16
C CYS A 284 17.24 -5.64 -0.26
N ALA A 285 16.55 -6.19 -1.27
CA ALA A 285 16.70 -5.75 -2.66
C ALA A 285 16.21 -4.32 -2.87
N VAL A 286 15.01 -3.98 -2.40
CA VAL A 286 14.40 -2.65 -2.58
C VAL A 286 15.12 -1.57 -1.77
N LEU A 287 15.59 -1.89 -0.56
CA LEU A 287 16.40 -0.97 0.25
C LEU A 287 17.75 -0.65 -0.41
N SER A 288 18.33 -1.61 -1.15
CA SER A 288 19.58 -1.41 -1.89
C SER A 288 19.37 -0.54 -3.14
N ASP A 289 18.32 -0.81 -3.91
CA ASP A 289 17.90 0.00 -5.05
C ASP A 289 16.36 -0.10 -5.22
N PRO A 290 15.60 0.99 -5.01
CA PRO A 290 14.14 0.98 -5.17
C PRO A 290 13.67 0.52 -6.55
N ARG A 291 14.51 0.66 -7.59
CA ARG A 291 14.21 0.18 -8.94
C ARG A 291 13.98 -1.34 -8.99
N ASN A 292 14.55 -2.10 -8.05
CA ASN A 292 14.35 -3.55 -7.97
C ASN A 292 12.87 -3.93 -7.84
N ALA A 293 12.05 -3.08 -7.20
CA ALA A 293 10.61 -3.29 -7.16
C ALA A 293 10.00 -3.32 -8.57
N ALA A 294 10.28 -2.28 -9.37
CA ALA A 294 9.80 -2.19 -10.75
C ALA A 294 10.32 -3.35 -11.63
N MET A 295 11.56 -3.81 -11.40
CA MET A 295 12.12 -4.95 -12.14
C MET A 295 11.34 -6.25 -11.89
N ILE A 296 11.02 -6.55 -10.63
CA ILE A 296 10.29 -7.78 -10.27
C ILE A 296 8.84 -7.73 -10.75
N VAL A 297 8.15 -6.60 -10.59
CA VAL A 297 6.77 -6.43 -11.08
C VAL A 297 6.71 -6.64 -12.59
N ARG A 298 7.65 -6.05 -13.34
CA ARG A 298 7.75 -6.26 -14.79
C ARG A 298 8.07 -7.71 -15.14
N LEU A 299 8.97 -8.37 -14.39
CA LEU A 299 9.29 -9.78 -14.61
C LEU A 299 8.07 -10.68 -14.44
N HIS A 300 7.23 -10.42 -13.43
CA HIS A 300 5.99 -11.14 -13.23
C HIS A 300 4.94 -10.87 -14.32
N PHE A 301 4.76 -9.62 -14.77
CA PHE A 301 3.91 -9.29 -15.92
C PHE A 301 4.35 -10.06 -17.17
N HIS A 302 5.66 -10.09 -17.44
CA HIS A 302 6.21 -10.78 -18.60
C HIS A 302 6.06 -12.30 -18.53
N ASP A 303 6.11 -12.89 -17.33
CA ASP A 303 5.79 -14.30 -17.10
C ASP A 303 4.31 -14.56 -17.45
N CYS A 304 3.39 -13.86 -16.79
CA CYS A 304 1.96 -14.13 -16.92
C CYS A 304 1.38 -13.90 -18.33
N PHE A 305 1.98 -13.01 -19.12
CA PHE A 305 1.50 -12.72 -20.48
C PHE A 305 2.02 -13.70 -21.55
N VAL A 306 2.94 -14.59 -21.18
CA VAL A 306 3.50 -15.60 -22.07
C VAL A 306 3.18 -16.95 -21.48
N GLN A 307 2.28 -17.71 -22.12
CA GLN A 307 1.81 -19.03 -21.68
C GLN A 307 1.23 -19.11 -20.25
N GLY A 308 1.11 -18.01 -19.51
CA GLY A 308 0.59 -17.94 -18.15
C GLY A 308 1.71 -17.84 -17.12
N CYS A 309 1.37 -17.58 -15.86
CA CYS A 309 2.35 -17.44 -14.78
C CYS A 309 2.92 -18.82 -14.42
N ASP A 310 3.91 -19.30 -15.16
CA ASP A 310 4.50 -20.62 -14.99
C ASP A 310 6.04 -20.58 -14.87
N GLY A 311 6.61 -19.39 -14.68
CA GLY A 311 8.04 -19.19 -14.52
C GLY A 311 8.85 -19.48 -15.79
N SER A 312 8.24 -19.64 -16.96
CA SER A 312 8.95 -19.89 -18.21
C SER A 312 9.94 -18.79 -18.57
N VAL A 313 9.59 -17.53 -18.24
CA VAL A 313 10.45 -16.36 -18.46
C VAL A 313 11.79 -16.46 -17.71
N LEU A 314 11.86 -17.30 -16.66
CA LEU A 314 13.05 -17.52 -15.84
C LEU A 314 14.02 -18.52 -16.46
N LEU A 315 13.60 -19.33 -17.43
CA LEU A 315 14.48 -20.31 -18.09
C LEU A 315 15.58 -19.61 -18.91
N ASP A 316 16.81 -20.10 -18.77
CA ASP A 316 17.92 -19.75 -19.66
C ASP A 316 17.90 -20.63 -20.93
N ASP A 317 18.47 -20.11 -22.01
CA ASP A 317 18.64 -20.86 -23.25
C ASP A 317 19.50 -22.12 -23.00
N THR A 318 19.07 -23.24 -23.59
CA THR A 318 19.87 -24.47 -23.67
C THR A 318 20.00 -24.90 -25.14
N ILE A 319 20.70 -26.01 -25.40
CA ILE A 319 20.84 -26.55 -26.77
C ILE A 319 19.46 -26.90 -27.37
N THR A 320 18.48 -27.28 -26.54
CA THR A 320 17.16 -27.76 -26.98
C THR A 320 16.03 -26.79 -26.65
N LEU A 321 16.26 -25.79 -25.80
CA LEU A 321 15.24 -24.83 -25.35
C LEU A 321 15.68 -23.40 -25.68
N LYS A 322 14.85 -22.71 -26.45
CA LYS A 322 14.99 -21.27 -26.70
C LYS A 322 14.16 -20.49 -25.68
N GLY A 323 14.83 -19.80 -24.77
CA GLY A 323 14.22 -19.04 -23.70
C GLY A 323 13.63 -17.71 -24.17
N GLU A 324 12.78 -17.14 -23.32
CA GLU A 324 12.06 -15.89 -23.60
C GLU A 324 12.92 -14.64 -23.38
N LYS A 325 14.04 -14.76 -22.65
CA LYS A 325 14.93 -13.64 -22.32
C LYS A 325 15.51 -12.95 -23.54
N ASN A 326 15.59 -13.66 -24.67
CA ASN A 326 16.08 -13.14 -25.95
C ASN A 326 14.97 -12.57 -26.85
N ALA A 327 13.70 -12.61 -26.44
CA ALA A 327 12.61 -11.95 -27.17
C ALA A 327 12.82 -10.43 -27.22
N ALA A 328 12.27 -9.75 -28.23
CA ALA A 328 12.56 -8.36 -28.55
C ALA A 328 12.30 -7.38 -27.39
N THR A 329 11.25 -7.63 -26.61
CA THR A 329 10.86 -6.81 -25.44
C THR A 329 11.67 -7.14 -24.18
N ASN A 330 12.32 -8.31 -24.13
CA ASN A 330 13.09 -8.82 -23.00
C ASN A 330 14.59 -8.57 -23.13
N ILE A 331 15.14 -8.70 -24.33
CA ILE A 331 16.58 -8.66 -24.56
C ILE A 331 17.18 -7.31 -24.16
N HIS A 332 18.24 -7.36 -23.34
CA HIS A 332 18.89 -6.20 -22.74
C HIS A 332 17.96 -5.25 -21.96
N SER A 333 16.79 -5.74 -21.53
CA SER A 333 15.75 -4.94 -20.90
C SER A 333 15.26 -5.58 -19.59
N LEU A 334 14.95 -6.89 -19.62
CA LEU A 334 14.47 -7.63 -18.46
C LEU A 334 15.61 -7.78 -17.42
N LYS A 335 15.30 -7.53 -16.15
CA LYS A 335 16.23 -7.54 -15.00
C LYS A 335 15.55 -8.20 -13.80
N GLY A 336 16.28 -8.36 -12.68
CA GLY A 336 15.72 -8.93 -11.44
C GLY A 336 15.87 -10.45 -11.27
N LEU A 337 16.34 -11.17 -12.30
CA LEU A 337 16.54 -12.63 -12.25
C LEU A 337 17.40 -13.07 -11.05
N GLY A 338 18.48 -12.34 -10.75
CA GLY A 338 19.36 -12.67 -9.62
C GLY A 338 18.70 -12.51 -8.25
N ILE A 339 17.67 -11.68 -8.12
CA ILE A 339 16.87 -11.55 -6.90
C ILE A 339 16.03 -12.82 -6.73
N VAL A 340 15.37 -13.28 -7.81
CA VAL A 340 14.59 -14.53 -7.80
C VAL A 340 15.48 -15.73 -7.50
N ASP A 341 16.67 -15.81 -8.09
CA ASP A 341 17.66 -16.86 -7.80
C ASP A 341 18.04 -16.88 -6.30
N LYS A 342 18.29 -15.70 -5.72
CA LYS A 342 18.64 -15.57 -4.30
C LYS A 342 17.52 -16.05 -3.40
N ILE A 343 16.29 -15.60 -3.66
CA ILE A 343 15.10 -16.02 -2.91
C ILE A 343 14.94 -17.53 -3.01
N LYS A 344 15.03 -18.08 -4.23
CA LYS A 344 14.89 -19.53 -4.46
C LYS A 344 15.92 -20.34 -3.68
N ASN A 345 17.18 -19.92 -3.67
CA ASN A 345 18.23 -20.63 -2.93
C ASN A 345 17.94 -20.69 -1.43
N ILE A 346 17.41 -19.62 -0.84
CA ILE A 346 17.05 -19.60 0.58
C ILE A 346 15.81 -20.47 0.83
N VAL A 347 14.78 -20.34 0.00
CA VAL A 347 13.56 -21.16 0.09
C VAL A 347 13.88 -22.65 -0.05
N GLU A 348 14.77 -23.05 -0.97
CA GLU A 348 15.20 -24.45 -1.10
C GLU A 348 16.00 -24.96 0.10
N SER A 349 16.67 -24.08 0.85
CA SER A 349 17.38 -24.48 2.08
C SER A 349 16.43 -24.75 3.27
N GLU A 350 15.29 -24.08 3.29
CA GLU A 350 14.26 -24.19 4.35
C GLU A 350 13.18 -25.22 3.99
N CYS A 351 12.76 -25.25 2.72
CA CYS A 351 11.66 -26.06 2.20
C CYS A 351 12.04 -26.72 0.86
N PRO A 352 12.92 -27.74 0.86
CA PRO A 352 13.48 -28.31 -0.35
C PRO A 352 12.40 -28.89 -1.28
N GLY A 353 12.37 -28.45 -2.54
CA GLY A 353 11.47 -28.97 -3.58
C GLY A 353 9.98 -28.69 -3.38
N ILE A 354 9.62 -27.73 -2.53
CA ILE A 354 8.22 -27.42 -2.21
C ILE A 354 7.67 -26.26 -3.05
N VAL A 355 8.38 -25.13 -3.09
CA VAL A 355 7.87 -23.86 -3.63
C VAL A 355 8.33 -23.65 -5.07
N SER A 356 7.41 -23.43 -6.00
CA SER A 356 7.75 -23.18 -7.41
C SER A 356 8.39 -21.81 -7.62
N CYS A 357 9.16 -21.66 -8.69
CA CYS A 357 9.71 -20.37 -9.09
C CYS A 357 8.62 -19.40 -9.55
N ALA A 358 7.55 -19.90 -10.17
CA ALA A 358 6.36 -19.12 -10.53
C ALA A 358 5.71 -18.46 -9.31
N ASP A 359 5.54 -19.22 -8.20
CA ASP A 359 4.99 -18.65 -6.97
C ASP A 359 5.97 -17.70 -6.28
N ILE A 360 7.28 -18.00 -6.26
CA ILE A 360 8.29 -17.05 -5.74
C ILE A 360 8.20 -15.72 -6.48
N LEU A 361 8.12 -15.73 -7.81
CA LEU A 361 8.03 -14.51 -8.61
C LEU A 361 6.73 -13.74 -8.33
N THR A 362 5.61 -14.45 -8.21
CA THR A 362 4.29 -13.85 -7.93
C THR A 362 4.27 -13.20 -6.53
N ILE A 363 4.76 -13.89 -5.50
CA ILE A 363 4.86 -13.36 -4.14
C ILE A 363 5.82 -12.16 -4.11
N ALA A 364 6.98 -12.27 -4.77
CA ALA A 364 7.96 -11.22 -4.83
C ALA A 364 7.43 -9.96 -5.54
N ALA A 365 6.57 -10.09 -6.55
CA ALA A 365 5.93 -8.96 -7.22
C ALA A 365 4.94 -8.22 -6.30
N ARG A 366 4.18 -8.93 -5.47
CA ARG A 366 3.38 -8.30 -4.42
C ARG A 366 4.26 -7.51 -3.46
N ASP A 367 5.28 -8.17 -2.91
CA ASP A 367 6.15 -7.53 -1.92
C ASP A 367 6.92 -6.35 -2.51
N ALA A 368 7.38 -6.45 -3.75
CA ALA A 368 7.98 -5.35 -4.51
C ALA A 368 7.10 -4.10 -4.49
N VAL A 369 5.81 -4.23 -4.88
CA VAL A 369 4.87 -3.11 -4.95
C VAL A 369 4.65 -2.50 -3.57
N ILE A 370 4.35 -3.34 -2.58
CA ILE A 370 4.14 -2.93 -1.18
C ILE A 370 5.35 -2.15 -0.65
N LEU A 371 6.57 -2.60 -0.95
CA LEU A 371 7.80 -2.02 -0.42
C LEU A 371 8.10 -0.60 -0.93
N VAL A 372 7.55 -0.24 -2.09
CA VAL A 372 7.62 1.12 -2.62
C VAL A 372 6.31 1.88 -2.47
N GLY A 373 5.45 1.45 -1.53
CA GLY A 373 4.22 2.16 -1.16
C GLY A 373 2.95 1.68 -1.87
N GLY A 374 3.01 0.76 -2.80
CA GLY A 374 1.80 0.29 -3.47
C GLY A 374 0.89 -0.54 -2.56
N PRO A 375 -0.26 -0.99 -3.08
CA PRO A 375 -1.26 -1.67 -2.27
C PRO A 375 -0.88 -3.13 -1.99
N TYR A 376 -1.37 -3.69 -0.89
CA TYR A 376 -1.37 -5.12 -0.64
C TYR A 376 -2.49 -5.83 -1.41
N TRP A 377 -2.24 -7.09 -1.77
CA TRP A 377 -3.26 -8.05 -2.17
C TRP A 377 -2.84 -9.45 -1.74
N ASP A 378 -3.84 -10.31 -1.50
CA ASP A 378 -3.59 -11.73 -1.25
C ASP A 378 -3.13 -12.41 -2.54
N VAL A 379 -2.13 -13.28 -2.44
CA VAL A 379 -1.55 -13.98 -3.58
C VAL A 379 -1.99 -15.45 -3.50
N PRO A 380 -2.97 -15.89 -4.31
CA PRO A 380 -3.21 -17.31 -4.53
C PRO A 380 -1.92 -17.97 -5.03
N VAL A 381 -1.52 -19.06 -4.39
CA VAL A 381 -0.30 -19.83 -4.66
C VAL A 381 -0.66 -21.29 -4.94
N GLY A 382 0.30 -22.05 -5.45
CA GLY A 382 0.13 -23.43 -5.93
C GLY A 382 0.56 -23.64 -7.39
N ARG A 383 1.13 -22.62 -8.05
CA ARG A 383 1.57 -22.70 -9.44
C ARG A 383 2.68 -23.73 -9.59
N LYS A 384 2.76 -24.36 -10.77
CA LYS A 384 3.86 -25.24 -11.16
C LYS A 384 4.72 -24.59 -12.23
N ASP A 385 6.01 -24.88 -12.16
CA ASP A 385 6.99 -24.35 -13.10
C ASP A 385 6.90 -25.08 -14.44
N SER A 386 6.92 -24.33 -15.54
CA SER A 386 6.97 -24.90 -16.87
C SER A 386 8.33 -25.54 -17.19
N VAL A 387 8.27 -26.60 -17.97
CA VAL A 387 9.43 -27.29 -18.54
C VAL A 387 9.81 -26.77 -19.92
N THR A 388 9.06 -25.79 -20.45
CA THR A 388 9.30 -25.13 -21.74
C THR A 388 9.22 -23.60 -21.59
N ALA A 389 9.77 -22.90 -22.58
CA ALA A 389 9.60 -21.45 -22.74
C ALA A 389 9.08 -21.15 -24.14
N ASN A 390 8.43 -19.99 -24.33
CA ASN A 390 7.81 -19.64 -25.60
C ASN A 390 8.27 -18.28 -26.14
N PHE A 391 9.44 -18.31 -26.79
CA PHE A 391 10.04 -17.15 -27.44
C PHE A 391 9.11 -16.46 -28.46
N ASP A 392 8.37 -17.22 -29.27
CA ASP A 392 7.52 -16.64 -30.31
C ASP A 392 6.31 -15.94 -29.68
N LEU A 393 5.69 -16.58 -28.68
CA LEU A 393 4.58 -15.98 -27.93
C LEU A 393 5.01 -14.75 -27.14
N ALA A 394 6.24 -14.72 -26.61
CA ALA A 394 6.79 -13.51 -25.99
C ALA A 394 6.90 -12.34 -26.97
N ASN A 395 7.22 -12.58 -28.25
CA ASN A 395 7.27 -11.52 -29.26
C ASN A 395 5.88 -11.07 -29.74
N THR A 396 4.86 -11.92 -29.66
CA THR A 396 3.50 -11.58 -30.11
C THR A 396 2.61 -11.02 -29.01
N ASN A 397 2.66 -11.59 -27.79
CA ASN A 397 1.77 -11.22 -26.69
C ASN A 397 2.22 -10.00 -25.90
N LEU A 398 3.53 -9.76 -25.77
CA LEU A 398 4.03 -8.62 -25.01
C LEU A 398 3.83 -7.33 -25.82
N ALA A 399 3.25 -6.31 -25.19
CA ALA A 399 3.07 -5.01 -25.82
C ALA A 399 4.39 -4.26 -25.95
N THR A 400 4.56 -3.56 -27.06
CA THR A 400 5.68 -2.64 -27.30
C THR A 400 5.30 -1.20 -26.94
N PRO A 401 6.28 -0.32 -26.63
CA PRO A 401 6.00 1.05 -26.20
C PRO A 401 5.35 1.95 -27.28
N ASP A 402 5.42 1.56 -28.56
CA ASP A 402 4.87 2.31 -29.69
C ASP A 402 3.60 1.66 -30.30
N GLU A 403 3.05 0.62 -29.66
CA GLU A 403 1.81 -0.01 -30.13
C GLU A 403 0.58 0.86 -29.89
N SER A 404 -0.36 0.82 -30.84
CA SER A 404 -1.63 1.54 -30.72
C SER A 404 -2.49 1.02 -29.56
N LEU A 405 -3.32 1.89 -28.97
CA LEU A 405 -4.21 1.53 -27.87
C LEU A 405 -5.07 0.29 -28.14
N LEU A 406 -5.63 0.16 -29.35
CA LEU A 406 -6.48 -0.97 -29.71
C LEU A 406 -5.70 -2.30 -29.76
N SER A 407 -4.44 -2.27 -30.17
CA SER A 407 -3.55 -3.45 -30.13
C SER A 407 -3.30 -3.90 -28.70
N ILE A 408 -3.00 -2.95 -27.81
CA ILE A 408 -2.77 -3.22 -26.38
C ILE A 408 -4.04 -3.79 -25.74
N ILE A 409 -5.21 -3.17 -25.99
CA ILE A 409 -6.50 -3.68 -25.50
C ILE A 409 -6.73 -5.12 -25.98
N ALA A 410 -6.49 -5.42 -27.25
CA ALA A 410 -6.67 -6.77 -27.79
C ALA A 410 -5.76 -7.81 -27.11
N LYS A 411 -4.49 -7.44 -26.82
CA LYS A 411 -3.55 -8.31 -26.08
C LYS A 411 -4.02 -8.58 -24.66
N PHE A 412 -4.52 -7.58 -23.93
CA PHE A 412 -5.05 -7.79 -22.58
C PHE A 412 -6.33 -8.64 -22.59
N LEU A 413 -7.26 -8.38 -23.52
CA LEU A 413 -8.47 -9.19 -23.68
C LEU A 413 -8.15 -10.64 -24.03
N TYR A 414 -7.11 -10.88 -24.83
CA TYR A 414 -6.64 -12.22 -25.15
C TYR A 414 -6.16 -12.98 -23.89
N GLN A 415 -5.59 -12.27 -22.91
CA GLN A 415 -5.23 -12.85 -21.60
C GLN A 415 -6.41 -12.97 -20.63
N GLY A 416 -7.63 -12.60 -21.03
CA GLY A 416 -8.80 -12.57 -20.15
C GLY A 416 -8.84 -11.35 -19.21
N LEU A 417 -8.07 -10.30 -19.49
CA LEU A 417 -8.04 -9.06 -18.71
C LEU A 417 -8.85 -7.96 -19.42
N SER A 418 -9.69 -7.26 -18.67
CA SER A 418 -10.54 -6.19 -19.21
C SER A 418 -9.75 -4.90 -19.51
N VAL A 419 -10.38 -3.94 -20.20
CA VAL A 419 -9.83 -2.58 -20.37
C VAL A 419 -9.57 -1.91 -19.03
N THR A 420 -10.44 -2.15 -18.04
CA THR A 420 -10.25 -1.66 -16.66
C THR A 420 -8.98 -2.25 -16.03
N ASP A 421 -8.74 -3.55 -16.23
CA ASP A 421 -7.53 -4.22 -15.74
C ASP A 421 -6.28 -3.70 -16.44
N MET A 422 -6.34 -3.47 -17.76
CA MET A 422 -5.24 -2.90 -18.54
C MET A 422 -4.82 -1.52 -18.00
N VAL A 423 -5.78 -0.61 -17.82
CA VAL A 423 -5.47 0.76 -17.35
C VAL A 423 -4.93 0.75 -15.92
N ALA A 424 -5.44 -0.14 -15.06
CA ALA A 424 -4.91 -0.30 -13.71
C ALA A 424 -3.48 -0.85 -13.73
N LEU A 425 -3.23 -1.97 -14.44
CA LEU A 425 -1.90 -2.59 -14.50
C LEU A 425 -0.85 -1.69 -15.15
N ALA A 426 -1.23 -0.88 -16.14
CA ALA A 426 -0.35 0.15 -16.70
C ALA A 426 0.12 1.18 -15.65
N GLY A 427 -0.65 1.35 -14.57
CA GLY A 427 -0.26 2.14 -13.39
C GLY A 427 1.04 1.68 -12.74
N ALA A 428 1.53 0.45 -12.99
CA ALA A 428 2.85 0.01 -12.55
C ALA A 428 4.00 0.85 -13.14
N HIS A 429 3.77 1.59 -14.23
CA HIS A 429 4.70 2.58 -14.77
C HIS A 429 4.88 3.82 -13.87
N THR A 430 4.18 3.91 -12.74
CA THR A 430 4.48 4.91 -11.68
C THR A 430 5.86 4.75 -11.06
N ILE A 431 6.52 3.60 -11.23
CA ILE A 431 7.90 3.33 -10.78
C ILE A 431 8.74 2.77 -11.93
N GLY A 432 10.06 2.82 -11.76
CA GLY A 432 11.01 2.18 -12.68
C GLY A 432 11.50 3.11 -13.78
N MET A 433 12.15 2.52 -14.79
CA MET A 433 12.94 3.26 -15.78
C MET A 433 12.71 2.73 -17.20
N ALA A 434 12.69 3.61 -18.18
CA ALA A 434 12.73 3.25 -19.60
C ALA A 434 14.06 3.68 -20.26
N GLN A 435 14.45 2.92 -21.28
CA GLN A 435 15.56 3.24 -22.17
C GLN A 435 15.13 4.25 -23.24
N CYS A 436 16.04 5.15 -23.63
CA CYS A 436 15.84 6.18 -24.65
C CYS A 436 15.25 5.64 -25.95
N LYS A 437 15.67 4.45 -26.40
CA LYS A 437 15.10 3.81 -27.60
C LYS A 437 13.57 3.64 -27.57
N ASN A 438 12.96 3.54 -26.37
CA ASN A 438 11.53 3.28 -26.18
C ASN A 438 10.68 4.55 -26.13
N PHE A 439 11.28 5.74 -26.02
CA PHE A 439 10.53 7.01 -25.93
C PHE A 439 11.05 8.10 -26.88
N ARG A 440 12.13 7.83 -27.63
CA ARG A 440 12.69 8.77 -28.59
C ARG A 440 11.66 9.22 -29.62
N SER A 441 10.87 8.28 -30.15
CA SER A 441 9.78 8.54 -31.11
C SER A 441 8.84 9.62 -30.58
N ARG A 442 8.43 9.50 -29.31
CA ARG A 442 7.51 10.42 -28.65
C ARG A 442 8.10 11.79 -28.36
N ILE A 443 9.28 11.87 -27.74
CA ILE A 443 9.87 13.17 -27.33
C ILE A 443 10.30 14.05 -28.52
N TYR A 444 10.52 13.45 -29.71
CA TYR A 444 10.74 14.18 -30.96
C TYR A 444 9.52 14.16 -31.90
N GLY A 445 8.40 13.57 -31.47
CA GLY A 445 7.15 13.45 -32.20
C GLY A 445 6.05 14.28 -31.57
N ASP A 446 5.13 13.62 -30.87
CA ASP A 446 3.87 14.19 -30.39
C ASP A 446 3.87 14.62 -28.92
N PHE A 447 4.98 14.48 -28.19
CA PHE A 447 5.07 14.95 -26.79
C PHE A 447 4.67 16.43 -26.70
N GLU A 448 5.25 17.28 -27.55
CA GLU A 448 5.02 18.72 -27.51
C GLU A 448 3.57 19.09 -27.87
N SER A 449 2.94 18.35 -28.80
CA SER A 449 1.55 18.60 -29.20
C SER A 449 0.53 18.09 -28.19
N THR A 450 0.85 17.05 -27.43
CA THR A 450 -0.04 16.45 -26.43
C THR A 450 0.11 17.08 -25.05
N SER A 451 1.28 17.63 -24.71
CA SER A 451 1.55 18.28 -23.43
C SER A 451 0.79 19.60 -23.23
N MET A 452 0.72 20.05 -21.97
CA MET A 452 0.13 21.35 -21.61
C MET A 452 0.87 22.59 -22.15
N LYS A 453 2.07 22.46 -22.72
CA LYS A 453 2.89 23.58 -23.24
C LYS A 453 3.10 24.70 -22.21
N ASN A 454 3.37 24.30 -20.98
CA ASN A 454 3.72 25.20 -19.88
C ASN A 454 5.24 25.12 -19.58
N PRO A 455 5.83 26.07 -18.84
CA PRO A 455 7.27 26.07 -18.55
C PRO A 455 7.80 24.80 -17.87
N ILE A 456 6.98 24.11 -17.08
CA ILE A 456 7.34 22.83 -16.43
C ILE A 456 7.46 21.73 -17.48
N SER A 457 6.46 21.59 -18.36
CA SER A 457 6.46 20.60 -19.45
C SER A 457 7.60 20.85 -20.44
N GLU A 458 7.92 22.11 -20.75
CA GLU A 458 9.03 22.48 -21.64
C GLU A 458 10.38 22.14 -21.02
N SER A 459 10.57 22.44 -19.72
CA SER A 459 11.76 22.05 -18.99
C SER A 459 11.91 20.52 -18.90
N HIS A 460 10.81 19.81 -18.67
CA HIS A 460 10.83 18.35 -18.61
C HIS A 460 11.20 17.74 -19.98
N LEU A 461 10.60 18.21 -21.07
CA LEU A 461 10.94 17.79 -22.42
C LEU A 461 12.40 18.10 -22.77
N SER A 462 12.92 19.28 -22.38
CA SER A 462 14.34 19.62 -22.53
C SER A 462 15.25 18.64 -21.78
N ASN A 463 14.87 18.26 -20.56
CA ASN A 463 15.61 17.25 -19.79
C ASN A 463 15.59 15.89 -20.50
N LEU A 464 14.43 15.42 -20.98
CA LEU A 464 14.32 14.18 -21.75
C LEU A 464 15.19 14.20 -23.01
N LYS A 465 15.20 15.31 -23.77
CA LYS A 465 16.02 15.46 -24.98
C LYS A 465 17.53 15.50 -24.66
N SER A 466 17.92 16.00 -23.48
CA SER A 466 19.32 15.96 -23.04
C SER A 466 19.81 14.53 -22.74
N VAL A 467 18.95 13.71 -22.14
CA VAL A 467 19.22 12.28 -21.88
C VAL A 467 19.16 11.46 -23.17
N CYS A 468 18.28 11.83 -24.09
CA CYS A 468 17.98 11.09 -25.31
C CYS A 468 18.14 12.00 -26.55
N PRO A 469 19.37 12.15 -27.08
CA PRO A 469 19.63 12.94 -28.29
C PRO A 469 18.85 12.42 -29.52
N PRO A 470 18.59 13.29 -30.52
CA PRO A 470 17.75 12.92 -31.67
C PRO A 470 18.43 11.88 -32.57
N MET A 471 19.75 11.98 -32.72
CA MET A 471 20.60 11.05 -33.46
C MET A 471 21.94 10.90 -32.73
N GLY A 472 22.67 9.82 -32.99
CA GLY A 472 24.07 9.69 -32.56
C GLY A 472 24.32 8.90 -31.27
N GLY A 473 23.40 8.02 -30.87
CA GLY A 473 23.60 7.07 -29.77
C GLY A 473 22.73 7.37 -28.54
N GLY A 474 23.13 6.78 -27.40
CA GLY A 474 22.40 6.94 -26.14
C GLY A 474 21.15 6.06 -26.00
N ASP A 475 20.93 5.08 -26.88
CA ASP A 475 19.77 4.17 -26.82
C ASP A 475 19.59 3.49 -25.47
N ASN A 476 20.70 3.21 -24.78
CA ASN A 476 20.74 2.56 -23.47
C ASN A 476 20.62 3.55 -22.30
N ASN A 477 20.63 4.87 -22.54
CA ASN A 477 20.40 5.85 -21.50
C ASN A 477 19.00 5.66 -20.93
N ILE A 478 18.88 5.77 -19.61
CA ILE A 478 17.61 5.53 -18.91
C ILE A 478 17.09 6.81 -18.27
N THR A 479 15.76 6.91 -18.20
CA THR A 479 15.06 7.93 -17.41
C THR A 479 13.93 7.26 -16.63
N ALA A 480 13.46 7.90 -15.57
CA ALA A 480 12.32 7.42 -14.81
C ALA A 480 11.05 7.44 -15.67
N MET A 481 10.23 6.39 -15.52
CA MET A 481 8.90 6.31 -16.14
C MET A 481 7.97 7.42 -15.62
N ASP A 482 8.06 7.66 -14.31
CA ASP A 482 7.42 8.76 -13.61
C ASP A 482 8.49 9.69 -13.03
N TYR A 483 8.52 10.95 -13.46
CA TYR A 483 9.50 11.92 -12.95
C TYR A 483 9.05 12.63 -11.68
N MET A 484 7.76 12.56 -11.32
CA MET A 484 7.18 13.22 -10.14
C MET A 484 7.50 12.44 -8.87
N THR A 485 7.42 11.12 -8.94
CA THR A 485 7.59 10.18 -7.81
C THR A 485 8.27 8.88 -8.25
N PRO A 486 9.51 8.93 -8.78
CA PRO A 486 10.16 7.81 -9.50
C PRO A 486 10.33 6.50 -8.71
N ASN A 487 10.30 6.60 -7.37
CA ASN A 487 10.52 5.47 -6.44
C ASN A 487 9.31 5.22 -5.53
N LEU A 488 8.18 5.90 -5.74
CA LEU A 488 6.97 5.73 -4.95
C LEU A 488 5.86 5.23 -5.87
N PHE A 489 5.28 4.09 -5.52
CA PHE A 489 4.11 3.57 -6.20
C PHE A 489 2.89 4.34 -5.73
N ASP A 490 2.44 5.31 -6.53
CA ASP A 490 1.25 6.12 -6.28
C ASP A 490 0.50 6.38 -7.60
N ASN A 491 -0.39 7.38 -7.64
CA ASN A 491 -1.21 7.66 -8.82
C ASN A 491 -0.65 8.80 -9.70
N SER A 492 0.60 9.25 -9.48
CA SER A 492 1.21 10.33 -10.27
C SER A 492 1.32 9.97 -11.74
N PHE A 493 1.47 8.68 -12.07
CA PHE A 493 1.45 8.18 -13.45
C PHE A 493 0.23 8.71 -14.21
N TYR A 494 -0.97 8.59 -13.64
CA TYR A 494 -2.19 9.06 -14.28
C TYR A 494 -2.26 10.59 -14.37
N GLN A 495 -1.70 11.30 -13.38
CA GLN A 495 -1.60 12.77 -13.41
C GLN A 495 -0.71 13.24 -14.56
N LEU A 496 0.40 12.54 -14.83
CA LEU A 496 1.24 12.79 -15.99
C LEU A 496 0.47 12.59 -17.31
N LEU A 497 -0.35 11.54 -17.41
CA LEU A 497 -1.18 11.31 -18.61
C LEU A 497 -2.18 12.45 -18.85
N LEU A 498 -2.80 12.97 -17.78
CA LEU A 498 -3.73 14.12 -17.88
C LEU A 498 -3.03 15.38 -18.41
N ASN A 499 -1.76 15.56 -18.09
CA ASN A 499 -0.94 16.70 -18.53
C ASN A 499 -0.32 16.50 -19.92
N GLY A 500 -0.50 15.33 -20.54
CA GLY A 500 0.14 14.98 -21.81
C GLY A 500 1.62 14.60 -21.68
N GLU A 501 2.06 14.22 -20.48
CA GLU A 501 3.47 14.04 -20.12
C GLU A 501 3.88 12.57 -19.95
N GLY A 502 3.01 11.59 -20.26
CA GLY A 502 3.30 10.16 -20.04
C GLY A 502 4.41 9.61 -20.91
N LEU A 503 5.55 9.18 -20.36
CA LEU A 503 6.81 8.97 -21.09
C LEU A 503 6.70 8.15 -22.40
N LEU A 504 6.03 7.00 -22.37
CA LEU A 504 5.86 6.13 -23.55
C LEU A 504 4.64 6.53 -24.38
N ASN A 505 4.68 6.24 -25.68
CA ASN A 505 3.53 6.46 -26.56
C ASN A 505 2.32 5.62 -26.14
N SER A 506 2.54 4.34 -25.83
CA SER A 506 1.52 3.42 -25.30
C SER A 506 0.82 3.97 -24.05
N ASP A 507 1.55 4.67 -23.19
CA ASP A 507 1.00 5.25 -21.96
C ASP A 507 0.10 6.45 -22.29
N GLN A 508 0.60 7.36 -23.12
CA GLN A 508 -0.14 8.57 -23.46
C GLN A 508 -1.38 8.28 -24.30
N GLU A 509 -1.35 7.24 -25.14
CA GLU A 509 -2.48 6.78 -25.93
C GLU A 509 -3.69 6.43 -25.05
N MET A 510 -3.51 5.92 -23.82
CA MET A 510 -4.64 5.63 -22.93
C MET A 510 -5.50 6.85 -22.61
N TYR A 511 -4.93 8.06 -22.65
CA TYR A 511 -5.66 9.31 -22.44
C TYR A 511 -5.96 10.05 -23.74
N SER A 512 -4.97 10.14 -24.63
CA SER A 512 -5.02 10.99 -25.82
C SER A 512 -5.71 10.34 -27.02
N SER A 513 -5.77 9.01 -27.10
CA SER A 513 -6.35 8.31 -28.24
C SER A 513 -7.83 8.66 -28.43
N VAL A 514 -8.26 8.89 -29.67
CA VAL A 514 -9.67 9.13 -30.01
C VAL A 514 -10.55 7.91 -29.75
N PHE A 515 -9.96 6.70 -29.77
CA PHE A 515 -10.65 5.44 -29.48
C PHE A 515 -10.70 5.11 -27.99
N GLY A 516 -9.94 5.81 -27.16
CA GLY A 516 -9.79 5.55 -25.72
C GLY A 516 -10.87 6.19 -24.85
N ILE A 517 -12.17 6.06 -25.19
CA ILE A 517 -13.24 6.70 -24.39
C ILE A 517 -13.26 6.13 -22.96
N GLU A 518 -13.29 4.80 -22.84
CA GLU A 518 -13.28 4.10 -21.54
C GLU A 518 -11.95 4.33 -20.80
N THR A 519 -10.82 4.17 -21.50
CA THR A 519 -9.49 4.36 -20.90
C THR A 519 -9.29 5.77 -20.38
N ARG A 520 -9.75 6.79 -21.11
CA ARG A 520 -9.70 8.19 -20.67
C ARG A 520 -10.52 8.43 -19.40
N GLN A 521 -11.69 7.80 -19.28
CA GLN A 521 -12.50 7.91 -18.06
C GLN A 521 -11.81 7.25 -16.86
N LEU A 522 -11.21 6.09 -17.07
CA LEU A 522 -10.44 5.37 -16.04
C LEU A 522 -9.18 6.15 -15.62
N VAL A 523 -8.42 6.70 -16.57
CA VAL A 523 -7.26 7.56 -16.27
C VAL A 523 -7.67 8.76 -15.42
N LYS A 524 -8.76 9.45 -15.77
CA LYS A 524 -9.29 10.57 -14.95
C LYS A 524 -9.71 10.11 -13.56
N LYS A 525 -10.37 8.95 -13.45
CA LYS A 525 -10.78 8.36 -12.18
C LYS A 525 -9.57 8.08 -11.29
N TYR A 526 -8.55 7.40 -11.80
CA TYR A 526 -7.36 7.02 -11.03
C TYR A 526 -6.45 8.20 -10.69
N ALA A 527 -6.37 9.22 -11.55
CA ALA A 527 -5.69 10.47 -11.24
C ALA A 527 -6.38 11.24 -10.09
N ALA A 528 -7.71 11.20 -10.01
CA ALA A 528 -8.49 11.90 -8.99
C ALA A 528 -8.68 11.10 -7.70
N ASP A 529 -8.72 9.77 -7.78
CA ASP A 529 -8.96 8.87 -6.66
C ASP A 529 -7.87 7.77 -6.61
N PRO A 530 -6.79 8.02 -5.85
CA PRO A 530 -5.71 7.05 -5.69
C PRO A 530 -6.14 5.76 -5.00
N LEU A 531 -7.18 5.80 -4.14
CA LEU A 531 -7.70 4.59 -3.50
C LEU A 531 -8.45 3.71 -4.51
N ALA A 532 -9.20 4.33 -5.43
CA ALA A 532 -9.81 3.60 -6.53
C ALA A 532 -8.75 2.96 -7.44
N PHE A 533 -7.65 3.65 -7.72
CA PHE A 533 -6.51 3.06 -8.43
C PHE A 533 -5.95 1.86 -7.68
N PHE A 534 -5.61 2.01 -6.40
CA PHE A 534 -4.98 0.96 -5.61
C PHE A 534 -5.87 -0.28 -5.46
N ARG A 535 -7.17 -0.10 -5.23
CA ARG A 535 -8.13 -1.21 -5.21
C ARG A 535 -8.17 -1.95 -6.54
N GLN A 536 -8.29 -1.22 -7.65
CA GLN A 536 -8.30 -1.87 -8.96
C GLN A 536 -6.96 -2.54 -9.26
N PHE A 537 -5.83 -1.92 -8.92
CA PHE A 537 -4.50 -2.49 -9.13
C PHE A 537 -4.35 -3.82 -8.39
N SER A 538 -4.73 -3.88 -7.10
CA SER A 538 -4.74 -5.12 -6.32
C SER A 538 -5.61 -6.21 -6.98
N GLU A 539 -6.84 -5.87 -7.38
CA GLU A 539 -7.74 -6.83 -8.05
C GLU A 539 -7.16 -7.32 -9.39
N SER A 540 -6.62 -6.42 -10.19
CA SER A 540 -6.07 -6.74 -11.51
C SER A 540 -4.75 -7.52 -11.40
N MET A 541 -3.93 -7.29 -10.37
CA MET A 541 -2.77 -8.13 -10.07
C MET A 541 -3.17 -9.55 -9.69
N VAL A 542 -4.24 -9.73 -8.91
CA VAL A 542 -4.78 -11.07 -8.60
C VAL A 542 -5.29 -11.76 -9.87
N LYS A 543 -6.04 -11.05 -10.72
CA LYS A 543 -6.50 -11.60 -12.01
C LYS A 543 -5.35 -11.98 -12.93
N MET A 544 -4.34 -11.12 -13.06
CA MET A 544 -3.15 -11.39 -13.86
C MET A 544 -2.38 -12.59 -13.31
N GLY A 545 -2.17 -12.65 -12.00
CA GLY A 545 -1.54 -13.79 -11.34
C GLY A 545 -2.32 -15.10 -11.53
N ASN A 546 -3.63 -15.04 -11.74
CA ASN A 546 -4.48 -16.20 -12.00
C ASN A 546 -4.53 -16.62 -13.47
N ILE A 547 -3.77 -15.95 -14.37
CA ILE A 547 -3.55 -16.46 -15.72
C ILE A 547 -2.63 -17.68 -15.60
N THR A 548 -3.21 -18.88 -15.61
CA THR A 548 -2.45 -20.11 -15.43
C THR A 548 -2.32 -20.91 -16.72
N ASN A 549 -1.18 -21.57 -16.89
CA ASN A 549 -1.01 -22.63 -17.87
C ASN A 549 -1.63 -23.93 -17.34
N SER A 550 -2.77 -24.37 -17.89
CA SER A 550 -3.38 -25.63 -17.44
C SER A 550 -2.47 -26.84 -17.63
N GLU A 551 -1.60 -26.83 -18.65
CA GLU A 551 -0.66 -27.91 -18.89
C GLU A 551 0.39 -27.99 -17.78
N SER A 552 0.87 -26.85 -17.27
CA SER A 552 1.93 -26.83 -16.25
C SER A 552 1.49 -27.47 -14.93
N PHE A 553 0.20 -27.50 -14.60
CA PHE A 553 -0.27 -28.24 -13.42
C PHE A 553 -0.13 -29.76 -13.53
N PHE A 554 -0.10 -30.30 -14.76
CA PHE A 554 0.03 -31.75 -14.99
C PHE A 554 1.45 -32.16 -15.38
N THR A 555 2.13 -31.35 -16.19
CA THR A 555 3.45 -31.65 -16.76
C THR A 555 4.58 -30.82 -16.14
N GLY A 556 4.24 -29.75 -15.44
CA GLY A 556 5.19 -28.88 -14.78
C GLY A 556 5.73 -29.47 -13.48
N GLU A 557 6.67 -28.75 -12.89
CA GLU A 557 7.45 -29.22 -11.77
C GLU A 557 7.63 -28.16 -10.68
N VAL A 558 8.38 -28.51 -9.64
CA VAL A 558 8.97 -27.53 -8.72
C VAL A 558 10.46 -27.51 -9.04
N ARG A 559 10.91 -26.50 -9.78
CA ARG A 559 12.32 -26.39 -10.15
C ARG A 559 13.16 -26.16 -8.91
N LYS A 560 14.32 -26.80 -8.79
CA LYS A 560 15.31 -26.51 -7.74
C LYS A 560 16.11 -25.25 -8.05
N ASN A 561 16.33 -24.98 -9.34
CA ASN A 561 16.96 -23.77 -9.85
C ASN A 561 16.04 -23.14 -10.90
N CYS A 562 15.64 -21.88 -10.70
CA CYS A 562 14.68 -21.21 -11.58
C CYS A 562 15.15 -21.01 -13.02
N ARG A 563 16.43 -21.23 -13.30
CA ARG A 563 17.00 -21.07 -14.65
C ARG A 563 16.92 -22.31 -15.52
N PHE A 564 16.70 -23.48 -14.93
CA PHE A 564 16.78 -24.75 -15.63
C PHE A 564 15.69 -25.71 -15.19
N VAL A 565 15.21 -26.52 -16.13
CA VAL A 565 14.38 -27.68 -15.84
C VAL A 565 15.18 -28.67 -14.99
N ASN A 566 14.54 -29.36 -14.04
CA ASN A 566 15.21 -30.38 -13.23
C ASN A 566 15.73 -31.53 -14.10
N THR A 567 16.83 -32.14 -13.66
CA THR A 567 17.50 -33.27 -14.33
C THR A 567 17.54 -34.50 -13.46
#